data_AF-A0AAE9ULQ6-F1
#
_entry.id   AF-A0AAE9ULQ6-F1
#
_cell.length_a   1.000
_cell.length_b   1.000
_cell.length_c   1.000
_cell.angle_alpha   90.00
_cell.angle_beta   90.00
_cell.angle_gamma   90.00
#
_symmetry.space_group_name_H-M   'P 1'
#
loop_
_entity.id
_entity.type
_entity.pdbx_description
1 polymer ?
#
loop_
_entity_poly.entity_id
_entity_poly.type
_entity_poly.pdbx_seq_one_letter_code
_entity_poly.pdbx_strand_id
1 'polypeptide(L)'
;MKNITEIENLNDLLAKNDDFVKSKHENTSSYTYAIEKVGDYLKYDPNYSGFFSSDSSEQVRLVTVYKITETYSGKPTVSYGYYGYSAEVVNDKLVTEDAQTVGGYNTEDLENLIATLKTEGYTEYKAS
;
A
#
# COMPACT_ATOMS: atom_id res chain seq x y z
N MET A 1 -15.03 19.44 0.26
CA MET A 1 -14.13 18.30 0.52
C MET A 1 -13.03 18.38 -0.51
N LYS A 2 -11.77 18.32 -0.08
CA LYS A 2 -10.61 18.36 -0.96
C LYS A 2 -10.67 17.17 -1.93
N ASN A 3 -10.44 17.39 -3.21
CA ASN A 3 -10.33 16.26 -4.13
C ASN A 3 -8.94 15.65 -3.95
N ILE A 4 -8.89 14.35 -3.63
CA ILE A 4 -7.61 13.66 -3.45
C ILE A 4 -6.76 13.69 -4.75
N THR A 5 -7.41 13.88 -5.90
CA THR A 5 -6.75 14.10 -7.20
C THR A 5 -5.96 15.40 -7.30
N GLU A 6 -6.15 16.35 -6.37
CA GLU A 6 -5.37 17.59 -6.29
C GLU A 6 -4.06 17.39 -5.53
N ILE A 7 -3.88 16.26 -4.83
CA ILE A 7 -2.63 15.93 -4.16
C ILE A 7 -1.61 15.52 -5.22
N GLU A 8 -0.52 16.28 -5.31
CA GLU A 8 0.57 16.00 -6.22
C GLU A 8 1.29 14.70 -5.86
N ASN A 9 2.06 14.18 -6.82
CA ASN A 9 3.06 13.12 -6.63
C ASN A 9 2.62 11.81 -5.92
N LEU A 10 1.32 11.48 -5.94
CA LEU A 10 0.79 10.19 -5.47
C LEU A 10 1.47 8.98 -6.15
N ASN A 11 1.87 9.13 -7.42
CA ASN A 11 2.57 8.08 -8.17
C ASN A 11 3.95 7.72 -7.59
N ASP A 12 4.58 8.63 -6.83
CA ASP A 12 5.85 8.33 -6.14
C ASP A 12 5.64 7.25 -5.08
N LEU A 13 4.50 7.26 -4.38
CA LEU A 13 4.17 6.21 -3.41
C LEU A 13 3.86 4.88 -4.09
N LEU A 14 3.22 4.88 -5.26
CA LEU A 14 2.99 3.64 -6.01
C LEU A 14 4.30 2.94 -6.38
N ALA A 15 5.29 3.70 -6.85
CA ALA A 15 6.63 3.15 -7.14
C ALA A 15 7.27 2.56 -5.87
N LYS A 16 7.17 3.28 -4.74
CA LYS A 16 7.65 2.78 -3.45
C LYS A 16 6.95 1.49 -3.01
N ASN A 17 5.64 1.35 -3.25
CA ASN A 17 4.88 0.13 -2.94
C ASN A 17 5.43 -1.08 -3.70
N ASP A 18 5.71 -0.91 -5.00
CA ASP A 18 6.26 -1.95 -5.86
C ASP A 18 7.67 -2.38 -5.42
N ASP A 19 8.50 -1.44 -5.00
CA ASP A 19 9.83 -1.74 -4.44
C ASP A 19 9.73 -2.43 -3.08
N PHE A 20 8.78 -2.01 -2.24
CA PHE A 20 8.56 -2.59 -0.92
C PHE A 20 8.14 -4.05 -1.00
N VAL A 21 7.15 -4.40 -1.84
CA VAL A 21 6.72 -5.81 -1.98
C VAL A 21 7.84 -6.70 -2.51
N LYS A 22 8.66 -6.20 -3.46
CA LYS A 22 9.82 -6.94 -3.98
C LYS A 22 10.87 -7.17 -2.92
N SER A 23 11.16 -6.17 -2.08
CA SER A 23 12.12 -6.31 -0.96
C SER A 23 11.69 -7.34 0.09
N LYS A 24 10.39 -7.66 0.16
CA LYS A 24 9.85 -8.68 1.06
C LYS A 24 9.83 -10.08 0.46
N HIS A 25 10.00 -10.20 -0.86
CA HIS A 25 9.85 -11.45 -1.61
C HIS A 25 11.01 -11.62 -2.60
N GLU A 26 12.21 -11.68 -2.05
CA GLU A 26 13.44 -11.86 -2.83
C GLU A 26 13.63 -13.34 -3.21
N ASN A 27 13.93 -13.57 -4.49
CA ASN A 27 14.23 -14.91 -4.98
C ASN A 27 15.51 -15.44 -4.36
N THR A 28 15.47 -16.72 -3.98
CA THR A 28 16.63 -17.46 -3.48
C THR A 28 16.83 -18.73 -4.29
N SER A 29 17.84 -19.53 -3.95
CA SER A 29 18.02 -20.85 -4.55
C SER A 29 16.87 -21.82 -4.27
N SER A 30 16.09 -21.58 -3.21
CA SER A 30 15.04 -22.49 -2.73
C SER A 30 13.62 -21.98 -2.97
N TYR A 31 13.45 -20.65 -3.05
CA TYR A 31 12.17 -19.98 -3.19
C TYR A 31 12.20 -19.03 -4.37
N THR A 32 11.17 -19.11 -5.22
CA THR A 32 10.92 -18.09 -6.24
C THR A 32 9.56 -17.45 -6.03
N TYR A 33 9.45 -16.17 -6.35
CA TYR A 33 8.26 -15.37 -6.20
C TYR A 33 7.87 -14.74 -7.54
N ALA A 34 6.60 -14.87 -7.90
CA ALA A 34 5.97 -14.06 -8.93
C ALA A 34 4.98 -13.09 -8.27
N ILE A 35 5.13 -11.80 -8.55
CA ILE A 35 4.33 -10.74 -7.94
C ILE A 35 3.52 -10.06 -9.03
N GLU A 36 2.20 -10.06 -8.87
CA GLU A 36 1.25 -9.48 -9.83
C GLU A 36 0.41 -8.42 -9.10
N LYS A 37 0.30 -7.23 -9.68
CA LYS A 37 -0.52 -6.16 -9.13
C LYS A 37 -2.00 -6.46 -9.36
N VAL A 38 -2.81 -6.34 -8.29
CA VAL A 38 -4.26 -6.56 -8.34
C VAL A 38 -5.03 -5.24 -8.36
N GLY A 39 -4.64 -4.28 -7.51
CA GLY A 39 -5.29 -2.97 -7.47
C GLY A 39 -4.70 -2.04 -6.43
N ASP A 40 -4.90 -0.74 -6.62
CA ASP A 40 -4.46 0.31 -5.70
C ASP A 40 -5.62 0.81 -4.85
N TYR A 41 -5.34 1.14 -3.60
CA TYR A 41 -6.32 1.58 -2.64
C TYR A 41 -5.77 2.74 -1.82
N LEU A 42 -6.54 3.81 -1.74
CA LEU A 42 -6.16 5.04 -1.07
C LEU A 42 -7.11 5.33 0.09
N LYS A 43 -6.53 5.78 1.20
CA LYS A 43 -7.25 6.38 2.33
C LYS A 43 -6.65 7.76 2.59
N TYR A 44 -7.51 8.75 2.75
CA TYR A 44 -7.11 10.12 3.12
C TYR A 44 -7.68 10.44 4.49
N ASP A 45 -6.82 10.93 5.38
CA ASP A 45 -7.15 11.35 6.72
C ASP A 45 -6.79 12.84 6.88
N PRO A 46 -7.76 13.76 6.81
CA PRO A 46 -7.49 15.19 6.89
C PRO A 46 -7.12 15.67 8.30
N ASN A 47 -7.33 14.85 9.33
CA ASN A 47 -7.10 15.23 10.72
C ASN A 47 -6.36 14.11 11.47
N TYR A 48 -5.28 13.60 10.88
CA TYR A 48 -4.48 12.57 11.52
C TYR A 48 -3.72 13.18 12.72
N SER A 49 -4.13 12.83 13.93
CA SER A 49 -3.36 13.10 15.15
C SER A 49 -2.58 11.84 15.51
N GLY A 50 -1.25 11.88 15.34
CA GLY A 50 -0.39 10.79 15.79
C GLY A 50 -0.47 10.62 17.32
N PHE A 51 -0.18 9.42 17.82
CA PHE A 51 -0.24 9.09 19.27
C PHE A 51 0.59 10.02 20.19
N PHE A 52 1.58 10.72 19.62
CA PHE A 52 2.49 11.62 20.35
C PHE A 52 2.45 13.08 19.85
N SER A 53 1.56 13.42 18.90
CA SER A 53 1.44 14.77 18.34
C SER A 53 0.05 15.33 18.61
N SER A 54 0.00 16.52 19.21
CA SER A 54 -1.21 17.33 19.32
C SER A 54 -1.56 18.06 18.03
N ASP A 55 -0.62 18.14 17.09
CA ASP A 55 -0.82 18.80 15.81
C ASP A 55 -1.42 17.80 14.83
N SER A 56 -2.64 18.11 14.37
CA SER A 56 -3.31 17.35 13.32
C SER A 56 -2.64 17.64 11.99
N SER A 57 -2.20 16.60 11.29
CA SER A 57 -1.71 16.72 9.91
C SER A 57 -2.63 15.99 8.93
N GLU A 58 -2.62 16.44 7.69
CA GLU A 58 -3.26 15.71 6.61
C GLU A 58 -2.37 14.51 6.24
N GLN A 59 -2.93 13.31 6.15
CA GLN A 59 -2.21 12.10 5.80
C GLN A 59 -2.89 11.38 4.64
N VAL A 60 -2.09 10.90 3.69
CA VAL A 60 -2.50 9.93 2.68
C VAL A 60 -1.88 8.58 3.01
N ARG A 61 -2.66 7.51 2.89
CA ARG A 61 -2.19 6.13 2.86
C ARG A 61 -2.53 5.54 1.52
N LEU A 62 -1.51 5.15 0.76
CA LEU A 62 -1.67 4.50 -0.54
C LEU A 62 -1.06 3.11 -0.47
N VAL A 63 -1.92 2.10 -0.61
CA VAL A 63 -1.52 0.69 -0.59
C VAL A 63 -1.84 0.05 -1.94
N THR A 64 -1.05 -0.94 -2.32
CA THR A 64 -1.30 -1.76 -3.49
C THR A 64 -1.49 -3.20 -3.03
N VAL A 65 -2.56 -3.84 -3.50
CA VAL A 65 -2.81 -5.27 -3.30
C VAL A 65 -2.07 -6.02 -4.39
N TYR A 66 -1.30 -7.02 -3.98
CA TYR A 66 -0.56 -7.90 -4.87
C TYR A 66 -1.00 -9.34 -4.67
N LYS A 67 -1.01 -10.09 -5.77
CA LYS A 67 -1.00 -11.55 -5.77
C LYS A 67 0.45 -12.00 -5.78
N ILE A 68 0.81 -12.84 -4.83
CA ILE A 68 2.16 -13.36 -4.61
C ILE A 68 2.09 -14.87 -4.80
N THR A 69 2.78 -15.37 -5.82
CA THR A 69 2.95 -16.80 -6.05
C THR A 69 4.33 -17.22 -5.58
N GLU A 70 4.41 -17.88 -4.43
CA GLU A 70 5.65 -18.47 -3.90
C GLU A 70 5.78 -19.89 -4.44
N THR A 71 6.94 -20.24 -4.99
CA THR A 71 7.26 -21.60 -5.43
C THR A 71 8.43 -22.14 -4.62
N TYR A 72 8.17 -23.21 -3.87
CA TYR A 72 9.19 -23.97 -3.16
C TYR A 72 9.28 -25.38 -3.75
N SER A 73 10.48 -25.78 -4.20
CA SER A 73 10.72 -27.10 -4.81
C SER A 73 9.72 -27.45 -5.93
N GLY A 74 9.38 -26.47 -6.78
CA GLY A 74 8.43 -26.64 -7.90
C GLY A 74 6.95 -26.68 -7.51
N LYS A 75 6.61 -26.48 -6.24
CA LYS A 75 5.21 -26.41 -5.78
C LYS A 75 4.80 -24.94 -5.55
N PRO A 76 3.90 -24.40 -6.38
CA PRO A 76 3.42 -23.03 -6.22
C PRO A 76 2.33 -22.96 -5.13
N THR A 77 2.37 -21.88 -4.36
CA THR A 77 1.32 -21.44 -3.42
C THR A 77 0.99 -19.99 -3.71
N VAL A 78 -0.28 -19.61 -3.57
CA VAL A 78 -0.74 -18.25 -3.88
C VAL A 78 -1.25 -17.60 -2.61
N SER A 79 -0.81 -16.37 -2.39
CA SER A 79 -1.35 -15.49 -1.35
C SER A 79 -1.56 -14.10 -1.92
N TYR A 80 -2.34 -13.29 -1.20
CA TYR A 80 -2.63 -11.90 -1.50
C TYR A 80 -2.25 -11.06 -0.31
N GLY A 81 -1.56 -9.95 -0.55
CA GLY A 81 -1.19 -9.03 0.51
C GLY A 81 -1.15 -7.60 0.01
N TYR A 82 -1.34 -6.65 0.92
CA TYR A 82 -1.18 -5.23 0.61
C TYR A 82 0.12 -4.68 1.17
N TYR A 83 0.76 -3.84 0.36
CA TYR A 83 2.03 -3.18 0.65
C TYR A 83 1.88 -1.72 0.23
N GLY A 84 2.30 -0.82 1.10
CA GLY A 84 1.96 0.58 0.95
C GLY A 84 2.82 1.51 1.77
N TYR A 85 2.54 2.80 1.62
CA TYR A 85 3.11 3.85 2.45
C TYR A 85 2.05 4.85 2.91
N SER A 86 2.26 5.40 4.09
CA SER A 86 1.57 6.59 4.59
C SER A 86 2.51 7.79 4.57
N ALA A 87 2.07 8.90 4.02
CA ALA A 87 2.83 10.15 3.95
C ALA A 87 1.96 11.34 4.38
N GLU A 88 2.60 12.33 4.98
CA GLU A 88 1.97 13.62 5.28
C GLU A 88 1.75 14.43 4.01
N VAL A 89 0.70 15.24 3.99
CA VAL A 89 0.38 16.19 2.92
C VAL A 89 0.65 17.60 3.43
N VAL A 90 1.57 18.31 2.77
CA VAL A 90 1.89 19.70 3.05
C VAL A 90 1.76 20.50 1.76
N ASN A 91 0.91 21.54 1.76
CA ASN A 91 0.61 22.35 0.57
C ASN A 91 0.23 21.49 -0.65
N ASP A 92 -0.68 20.54 -0.46
CA ASP A 92 -1.19 19.64 -1.50
C ASP A 92 -0.13 18.69 -2.11
N LYS A 93 1.02 18.53 -1.45
CA LYS A 93 2.11 17.66 -1.90
C LYS A 93 2.46 16.63 -0.83
N LEU A 94 2.81 15.41 -1.26
CA LEU A 94 3.27 14.38 -0.35
C LEU A 94 4.71 14.62 0.12
N VAL A 95 4.92 14.55 1.42
CA VAL A 95 6.26 14.47 2.04
C VAL A 95 6.71 13.00 2.03
N THR A 96 7.33 12.58 0.92
CA THR A 96 7.65 11.16 0.71
C THR A 96 8.89 10.69 1.47
N GLU A 97 9.76 11.59 1.92
CA GLU A 97 10.98 11.26 2.67
C GLU A 97 10.69 10.61 4.03
N ASP A 98 9.66 11.09 4.73
CA ASP A 98 9.22 10.59 6.04
C ASP A 98 8.12 9.53 5.93
N ALA A 99 7.84 9.04 4.72
CA ALA A 99 6.78 8.08 4.48
C ALA A 99 7.01 6.77 5.25
N GLN A 100 5.98 6.32 5.98
CA GLN A 100 6.02 5.12 6.80
C GLN A 100 5.39 3.95 6.06
N THR A 101 5.95 2.74 6.18
CA THR A 101 5.39 1.54 5.54
C THR A 101 4.04 1.17 6.14
N VAL A 102 3.10 0.78 5.29
CA VAL A 102 1.78 0.26 5.67
C VAL A 102 1.60 -1.11 5.00
N GLY A 103 1.26 -2.13 5.79
CA GLY A 103 0.97 -3.47 5.26
C GLY A 103 1.90 -4.57 5.78
N GLY A 104 1.96 -5.68 5.05
CA GLY A 104 2.65 -6.91 5.46
C GLY A 104 1.73 -8.02 5.99
N TYR A 105 0.42 -7.89 5.79
CA TYR A 105 -0.54 -8.99 5.99
C TYR A 105 -0.77 -9.72 4.67
N ASN A 106 -0.66 -11.05 4.68
CA ASN A 106 -0.95 -11.93 3.55
C ASN A 106 -2.10 -12.89 3.92
N THR A 107 -2.95 -13.22 2.95
CA THR A 107 -4.08 -14.17 3.07
C THR A 107 -4.32 -14.89 1.74
N GLU A 108 -4.95 -16.05 1.75
CA GLU A 108 -5.40 -16.73 0.53
C GLU A 108 -6.73 -16.17 0.00
N ASP A 109 -7.44 -15.38 0.81
CA ASP A 109 -8.75 -14.81 0.48
C ASP A 109 -8.64 -13.34 0.04
N LEU A 110 -8.60 -13.13 -1.28
CA LEU A 110 -8.55 -11.80 -1.88
C LEU A 110 -9.80 -10.96 -1.58
N GLU A 111 -10.98 -11.56 -1.58
CA GLU A 111 -12.24 -10.82 -1.39
C GLU A 111 -12.32 -10.27 0.02
N ASN A 112 -11.97 -11.09 1.02
CA ASN A 112 -11.91 -10.66 2.41
C ASN A 112 -10.82 -9.60 2.66
N LEU A 113 -9.66 -9.71 2.00
CA LEU A 113 -8.62 -8.67 2.06
C LEU A 113 -9.16 -7.32 1.58
N ILE A 114 -9.80 -7.29 0.40
CA ILE A 114 -10.38 -6.07 -0.18
C ILE A 114 -11.52 -5.54 0.70
N ALA A 115 -12.37 -6.41 1.23
CA ALA A 115 -13.45 -6.03 2.15
C ALA A 115 -12.92 -5.40 3.44
N THR A 116 -11.81 -5.91 3.97
CA THR A 116 -11.12 -5.36 5.15
C THR A 116 -10.61 -3.95 4.85
N LEU A 117 -9.90 -3.75 3.74
CA LEU A 117 -9.43 -2.42 3.32
C LEU A 117 -10.60 -1.43 3.20
N LYS A 118 -11.71 -1.85 2.57
CA LYS A 118 -12.93 -1.01 2.44
C LYS A 118 -13.52 -0.67 3.81
N THR A 119 -13.55 -1.62 4.74
CA THR A 119 -14.02 -1.40 6.12
C THR A 119 -13.12 -0.44 6.89
N GLU A 120 -11.81 -0.46 6.63
CA GLU A 120 -10.84 0.48 7.19
C GLU A 120 -10.89 1.88 6.56
N GLY A 121 -11.74 2.09 5.55
CA GLY A 121 -11.96 3.37 4.89
C GLY A 121 -11.08 3.62 3.67
N TYR A 122 -10.47 2.58 3.10
CA TYR A 122 -9.80 2.68 1.82
C TYR A 122 -10.79 2.62 0.65
N THR A 123 -10.50 3.38 -0.40
CA THR A 123 -11.24 3.39 -1.66
C THR A 123 -10.30 3.01 -2.81
N GLU A 124 -10.85 2.36 -3.85
CA GLU A 124 -10.08 2.04 -5.05
C GLU A 124 -9.49 3.31 -5.67
N TYR A 125 -8.19 3.27 -5.95
CA TYR A 125 -7.46 4.35 -6.60
C TYR A 125 -7.06 3.90 -8.00
N LYS A 126 -7.20 4.81 -8.96
CA LYS A 126 -6.73 4.63 -10.33
C LYS A 126 -5.84 5.80 -10.64
N ALA A 127 -4.55 5.54 -10.82
CA ALA A 127 -3.63 6.56 -11.30
C ALA A 127 -4.13 7.06 -12.66
N SER A 128 -4.28 8.38 -12.75
CA SER A 128 -4.66 9.11 -13.97
C SER A 128 -3.46 9.45 -14.83
#